data_AF-A0A9E6W795-F1
#
_entry.id   AF-A0A9E6W795-F1
#
_cell.length_a   1.000
_cell.length_b   1.000
_cell.length_c   1.000
_cell.angle_alpha   90.00
_cell.angle_beta   90.00
_cell.angle_gamma   90.00
#
_symmetry.space_group_name_H-M   'P 1'
#
loop_
_entity.id
_entity.type
_entity.pdbx_description
1 polymer ?
#
loop_
_entity_poly.entity_id
_entity_poly.type
_entity_poly.pdbx_seq_one_letter_code
_entity_poly.pdbx_strand_id
1 'polypeptide(L)'
;TGVFFFAVGVFVSTFVFNPFFMRFPVEGKPVKMKEYFTGDIKTHLTGVFGGFIWMFGMVVSFMSAGASNPAISYALSNAAPVVAILWGVFIWKEFKGAPKGTNTLLVAMFLLFLVGLVLITMSNT
;
A
#
# COMPACT_ATOMS: atom_id res chain seq x y z
N THR A 1 18.97 13.59 -1.67
CA THR A 1 19.82 12.64 -0.91
C THR A 1 19.02 11.67 -0.05
N GLY A 2 17.98 12.11 0.66
CA GLY A 2 17.14 11.21 1.49
C GLY A 2 16.48 10.04 0.73
N VAL A 3 15.92 10.31 -0.46
CA VAL A 3 15.30 9.27 -1.31
C VAL A 3 16.31 8.18 -1.74
N PHE A 4 17.57 8.55 -1.96
CA PHE A 4 18.62 7.59 -2.31
C PHE A 4 18.91 6.62 -1.15
N PHE A 5 19.13 7.15 0.06
CA PHE A 5 19.34 6.30 1.24
C PHE A 5 18.11 5.48 1.59
N PHE A 6 16.91 6.02 1.40
CA PHE A 6 15.67 5.28 1.54
C PHE A 6 15.60 4.09 0.56
N ALA A 7 15.91 4.31 -0.71
CA ALA A 7 15.93 3.26 -1.73
C ALA A 7 16.96 2.17 -1.41
N VAL A 8 18.16 2.53 -0.95
CA VAL A 8 19.17 1.57 -0.48
C VAL A 8 18.65 0.80 0.72
N GLY A 9 18.02 1.47 1.69
CA GLY A 9 17.43 0.84 2.86
C GLY A 9 16.35 -0.17 2.48
N VAL A 10 15.44 0.19 1.58
CA VAL A 10 14.41 -0.72 1.04
C VAL A 10 15.06 -1.93 0.36
N PHE A 11 16.04 -1.70 -0.52
CA PHE A 11 16.74 -2.78 -1.23
C PHE A 11 17.43 -3.76 -0.27
N VAL A 12 18.19 -3.25 0.71
CA VAL A 12 18.85 -4.10 1.71
C VAL A 12 17.81 -4.83 2.57
N SER A 13 16.74 -4.15 2.97
CA SER A 13 15.68 -4.76 3.78
C SER A 13 14.99 -5.91 3.06
N THR A 14 14.90 -5.88 1.73
CA THR A 14 14.35 -6.99 0.93
C THR A 14 15.11 -8.28 1.18
N PHE A 15 16.45 -8.25 1.24
CA PHE A 15 17.25 -9.46 1.50
C PHE A 15 17.16 -9.96 2.94
N VAL A 16 16.74 -9.10 3.87
CA VAL A 16 16.54 -9.47 5.28
C VAL A 16 15.14 -10.05 5.49
N PHE A 17 14.10 -9.35 5.02
CA PHE A 17 12.71 -9.69 5.28
C PHE A 17 12.13 -10.70 4.31
N ASN A 18 12.50 -10.70 3.01
CA ASN A 18 11.93 -11.68 2.08
C ASN A 18 12.23 -13.12 2.50
N PRO A 19 13.45 -13.52 2.92
CA PRO A 19 13.69 -14.89 3.37
C PRO A 19 12.80 -15.30 4.55
N PHE A 20 12.47 -14.36 5.44
CA PHE A 20 11.56 -14.62 6.54
C PHE A 20 10.13 -14.90 6.04
N PHE A 21 9.56 -14.02 5.22
CA PHE A 21 8.21 -14.20 4.67
C PHE A 21 8.09 -15.36 3.69
N MET A 22 9.17 -15.69 2.97
CA MET A 22 9.24 -16.86 2.10
C MET A 22 9.27 -18.16 2.89
N ARG A 23 9.87 -18.16 4.10
CA ARG A 23 9.89 -19.32 5.00
C ARG A 23 8.57 -19.48 5.77
N PHE A 24 7.93 -18.37 6.14
CA PHE A 24 6.68 -18.34 6.91
C PHE A 24 5.60 -17.58 6.13
N PRO A 25 5.08 -18.14 5.02
CA PRO A 25 4.08 -17.47 4.21
C PRO A 25 2.74 -17.40 4.94
N VAL A 26 2.02 -16.30 4.73
CA VAL A 26 0.65 -16.10 5.26
C VAL A 26 -0.33 -17.10 4.62
N GLU A 27 -0.10 -17.42 3.35
CA GLU A 27 -0.88 -18.38 2.58
C GLU A 27 0.02 -19.15 1.61
N GLY A 28 -0.27 -20.43 1.39
CA GLY A 28 0.47 -21.28 0.46
C GLY A 28 1.65 -22.04 1.10
N LYS A 29 2.52 -22.58 0.25
CA LYS A 29 3.68 -23.38 0.67
C LYS A 29 4.92 -22.49 0.83
N PRO A 30 5.81 -22.78 1.79
CA PRO A 30 7.09 -22.09 1.89
C PRO A 30 7.88 -22.20 0.59
N VAL A 31 8.51 -21.09 0.19
CA VAL A 31 9.31 -20.96 -1.03
C VAL A 31 10.75 -20.60 -0.69
N LYS A 32 11.69 -20.99 -1.55
CA LYS A 32 13.12 -20.68 -1.43
C LYS A 32 13.47 -19.48 -2.29
N MET A 33 14.47 -18.70 -1.87
CA MET A 33 14.94 -17.53 -2.63
C MET A 33 15.38 -17.89 -4.07
N LYS A 34 15.79 -19.14 -4.33
CA LYS A 34 16.13 -19.61 -5.67
C LYS A 34 14.93 -19.62 -6.62
N GLU A 35 13.72 -19.83 -6.10
CA GLU A 35 12.49 -19.86 -6.89
C GLU A 35 12.14 -18.46 -7.43
N TYR A 36 12.65 -17.39 -6.81
CA TYR A 36 12.55 -16.04 -7.35
C TYR A 36 13.09 -15.97 -8.80
N PHE A 37 14.22 -16.62 -9.08
CA PHE A 37 14.86 -16.59 -10.40
C PHE A 37 14.20 -17.52 -11.43
N THR A 38 13.23 -18.32 -11.00
CA THR A 38 12.45 -19.18 -11.91
C THR A 38 11.17 -18.52 -12.40
N GLY A 39 10.84 -17.33 -11.88
CA GLY A 39 9.70 -16.53 -12.32
C GLY A 39 9.86 -16.07 -13.77
N ASP A 40 8.74 -15.88 -14.46
CA ASP A 40 8.75 -15.34 -15.81
C ASP A 40 8.96 -13.81 -15.80
N ILE A 41 9.41 -13.26 -16.93
CA ILE A 41 9.69 -11.83 -17.07
C ILE A 41 8.47 -10.97 -16.73
N LYS A 42 7.24 -11.44 -17.01
CA LYS A 42 6.02 -10.67 -16.71
C LYS A 42 5.80 -10.55 -15.21
N THR A 43 6.03 -11.62 -14.46
CA THR A 43 5.95 -11.59 -12.98
C THR A 43 6.99 -10.67 -12.37
N HIS A 44 8.21 -10.63 -12.92
CA HIS A 44 9.20 -9.65 -12.45
C HIS A 44 8.80 -8.21 -12.80
N LEU A 45 8.28 -7.98 -14.00
CA LEU A 45 7.87 -6.65 -14.46
C LEU A 45 6.68 -6.09 -13.68
N THR A 46 5.72 -6.92 -13.27
CA THR A 46 4.63 -6.46 -12.39
C THR A 46 5.16 -6.00 -11.04
N GLY A 47 6.16 -6.69 -10.48
CA GLY A 47 6.87 -6.26 -9.28
C GLY A 47 7.60 -4.94 -9.44
N VAL A 48 8.37 -4.78 -10.53
CA VAL A 48 9.07 -3.52 -10.86
C VAL A 48 8.08 -2.38 -11.04
N PHE A 49 6.96 -2.61 -11.73
CA PHE A 49 5.93 -1.60 -11.96
C PHE A 49 5.24 -1.17 -10.66
N GLY A 50 4.94 -2.12 -9.77
CA GLY A 50 4.43 -1.82 -8.43
C GLY A 50 5.42 -0.98 -7.61
N GLY A 51 6.70 -1.33 -7.63
CA GLY A 51 7.76 -0.55 -6.98
C GLY A 51 7.90 0.86 -7.56
N PHE A 52 7.79 1.01 -8.87
CA PHE A 52 7.83 2.30 -9.55
C PHE A 52 6.66 3.19 -9.14
N ILE A 53 5.42 2.69 -9.17
CA ILE A 53 4.23 3.46 -8.75
C ILE A 53 4.39 3.94 -7.31
N TRP A 54 4.83 3.05 -6.42
CA TRP A 54 4.98 3.37 -5.00
C TRP A 54 6.06 4.45 -4.77
N MET A 55 7.25 4.28 -5.36
CA MET A 55 8.33 5.26 -5.23
C MET A 55 8.00 6.58 -5.90
N PHE A 56 7.33 6.56 -7.05
CA PHE A 56 6.88 7.76 -7.74
C PHE A 56 5.91 8.57 -6.87
N GLY A 57 4.92 7.90 -6.27
CA GLY A 57 4.00 8.51 -5.33
C GLY A 57 4.73 9.15 -4.15
N MET A 58 5.68 8.42 -3.54
CA MET A 58 6.46 8.93 -2.40
C MET A 58 7.30 10.17 -2.75
N VAL A 59 7.93 10.19 -3.92
CA VAL A 59 8.71 11.35 -4.38
C VAL A 59 7.80 12.58 -4.54
N VAL A 60 6.64 12.41 -5.19
CA VAL A 60 5.65 13.50 -5.34
C VAL A 60 5.16 13.98 -3.98
N SER A 61 4.90 13.08 -3.04
CA SER A 61 4.50 13.43 -1.66
C SER A 61 5.57 14.26 -0.93
N PHE A 62 6.85 13.94 -1.09
CA PHE A 62 7.92 14.75 -0.49
C PHE A 62 8.10 16.10 -1.17
N MET A 63 7.88 16.17 -2.49
CA MET A 63 7.91 17.44 -3.21
C MET A 63 6.77 18.37 -2.78
N SER A 64 5.57 17.82 -2.52
CA SER A 64 4.43 18.63 -2.06
C SER A 64 4.53 19.06 -0.60
N ALA A 65 5.22 18.30 0.26
CA ALA A 65 5.34 18.59 1.69
C ALA A 65 5.94 19.97 2.02
N GLY A 66 6.81 20.52 1.16
CA GLY A 66 7.35 21.87 1.34
C GLY A 66 6.40 23.00 0.93
N ALA A 67 5.35 22.68 0.15
CA ALA A 67 4.38 23.65 -0.36
C ALA A 67 3.01 23.58 0.38
N SER A 68 2.76 22.53 1.16
CA SER A 68 1.48 22.33 1.86
C SER A 68 1.57 22.68 3.35
N ASN A 69 0.56 23.41 3.85
CA ASN A 69 0.34 23.57 5.28
C ASN A 69 0.13 22.18 5.94
N PRO A 70 0.65 21.92 7.16
CA PRO A 70 0.38 20.71 7.94
C PRO A 70 -1.04 20.13 7.84
N ALA A 71 -2.08 20.97 7.83
CA ALA A 71 -3.47 20.52 7.69
C ALA A 71 -3.75 19.83 6.34
N ILE A 72 -3.21 20.37 5.24
CA ILE A 72 -3.36 19.81 3.88
C ILE A 72 -2.55 18.52 3.76
N SER A 73 -1.33 18.48 4.31
CA SER A 73 -0.50 17.27 4.33
C SER A 73 -1.16 16.13 5.11
N TYR A 74 -1.81 16.46 6.23
CA TYR A 74 -2.57 15.52 7.03
C TYR A 74 -3.80 14.98 6.28
N ALA A 75 -4.59 15.86 5.67
CA ALA A 75 -5.74 15.46 4.86
C ALA A 75 -5.35 14.56 3.69
N LEU A 76 -4.26 14.90 2.98
CA LEU A 76 -3.77 14.13 1.82
C LEU A 76 -3.33 12.71 2.21
N SER A 77 -2.58 12.59 3.31
CA SER A 77 -2.08 11.29 3.79
C SER A 77 -3.22 10.36 4.20
N ASN A 78 -4.28 10.93 4.80
CA ASN A 78 -5.47 10.19 5.23
C ASN A 78 -6.46 9.89 4.10
N ALA A 79 -6.37 10.58 2.97
CA ALA A 79 -7.18 10.29 1.80
C ALA A 79 -6.66 9.07 1.00
N ALA A 80 -5.38 8.72 1.11
CA ALA A 80 -4.79 7.59 0.38
C ALA A 80 -5.49 6.24 0.66
N PRO A 81 -5.81 5.86 1.91
CA PRO A 81 -6.61 4.66 2.19
C PRO A 81 -7.99 4.68 1.53
N VAL A 82 -8.68 5.82 1.49
CA VAL A 82 -9.98 5.97 0.79
C VAL A 82 -9.83 5.64 -0.68
N VAL A 83 -8.84 6.23 -1.35
CA VAL A 83 -8.57 5.97 -2.77
C VAL A 83 -8.23 4.51 -3.00
N ALA A 84 -7.40 3.90 -2.14
CA ALA A 84 -7.04 2.49 -2.25
C ALA A 84 -8.26 1.55 -2.13
N ILE A 85 -9.15 1.82 -1.16
CA ILE A 85 -10.39 1.05 -0.99
C ILE A 85 -11.29 1.18 -2.23
N LEU A 86 -11.49 2.39 -2.74
CA LEU A 86 -12.30 2.62 -3.93
C LEU A 86 -11.71 1.90 -5.15
N TRP A 87 -10.39 1.93 -5.31
CA TRP A 87 -9.71 1.22 -6.39
C TRP A 87 -9.88 -0.30 -6.30
N GLY A 88 -9.68 -0.88 -5.10
CA GLY A 88 -9.85 -2.32 -4.85
C GLY A 88 -11.28 -2.80 -5.13
N VAL A 89 -12.28 -2.02 -4.69
CA VAL A 89 -13.70 -2.38 -4.87
C VAL A 89 -14.16 -2.20 -6.33
N PHE A 90 -13.84 -1.08 -6.98
CA PHE A 90 -14.41 -0.75 -8.29
C PHE A 90 -13.57 -1.25 -9.48
N ILE A 91 -12.24 -1.12 -9.41
CA ILE A 91 -11.34 -1.47 -10.52
C ILE A 91 -10.93 -2.94 -10.43
N TRP A 92 -10.32 -3.35 -9.33
CA TRP A 92 -9.88 -4.74 -9.15
C TRP A 92 -11.02 -5.70 -8.86
N LYS A 93 -12.14 -5.19 -8.32
CA LYS A 93 -13.32 -6.00 -7.96
C LYS A 93 -12.93 -7.18 -7.07
N GLU A 94 -12.04 -6.93 -6.11
CA GLU A 94 -11.42 -7.95 -5.25
C GLU A 94 -12.47 -8.81 -4.52
N PHE A 95 -13.64 -8.23 -4.24
CA PHE A 95 -14.70 -8.88 -3.49
C PHE A 95 -15.81 -9.50 -4.37
N LYS A 96 -15.63 -9.61 -5.69
CA LYS A 96 -16.67 -10.14 -6.60
C LYS A 96 -17.11 -11.57 -6.26
N GLY A 97 -16.21 -12.39 -5.71
CA GLY A 97 -16.49 -13.77 -5.27
C GLY A 97 -16.74 -13.93 -3.78
N ALA A 98 -16.82 -12.83 -3.02
CA ALA A 98 -16.90 -12.90 -1.57
C ALA A 98 -18.29 -13.37 -1.07
N PRO A 99 -18.39 -13.94 0.14
CA PRO A 99 -19.65 -14.39 0.72
C PRO A 99 -20.72 -13.29 0.77
N LYS A 100 -22.00 -13.69 0.73
CA LYS A 100 -23.13 -12.77 0.91
C LYS A 100 -22.97 -12.03 2.24
N GLY A 101 -23.08 -10.70 2.21
CA GLY A 101 -22.87 -9.82 3.38
C GLY A 101 -21.54 -9.08 3.40
N THR A 102 -20.55 -9.48 2.59
CA THR A 102 -19.24 -8.79 2.49
C THR A 102 -19.41 -7.32 2.06
N ASN A 103 -20.31 -7.04 1.12
CA ASN A 103 -20.58 -5.66 0.69
C ASN A 103 -21.08 -4.77 1.83
N THR A 104 -21.90 -5.31 2.74
CA THR A 104 -22.36 -4.58 3.92
C THR A 104 -21.20 -4.27 4.87
N LEU A 105 -20.29 -5.24 5.07
CA LEU A 105 -19.08 -5.03 5.87
C LEU A 105 -18.13 -4.00 5.25
N LEU A 106 -17.97 -4.01 3.92
CA LEU A 106 -17.15 -3.02 3.21
C LEU A 106 -17.73 -1.61 3.35
N VAL A 107 -19.04 -1.47 3.21
CA VAL A 107 -19.72 -0.18 3.42
C VAL A 107 -19.58 0.27 4.88
N ALA A 108 -19.76 -0.64 5.85
CA ALA A 108 -19.60 -0.33 7.26
C ALA A 108 -18.16 0.09 7.60
N MET A 109 -17.15 -0.63 7.08
CA MET A 109 -15.74 -0.28 7.21
C MET A 109 -15.46 1.12 6.66
N PHE A 110 -15.98 1.43 5.48
CA PHE A 110 -15.81 2.73 4.85
C PHE A 110 -16.44 3.86 5.67
N LEU A 111 -17.67 3.66 6.16
CA LEU A 111 -18.36 4.64 7.02
C LEU A 111 -17.62 4.86 8.34
N LEU A 112 -17.20 3.78 9.02
CA LEU A 112 -16.45 3.88 10.26
C LEU A 112 -15.10 4.59 10.05
N PHE A 113 -14.44 4.34 8.92
CA PHE A 113 -13.20 5.03 8.57
C PHE A 113 -13.43 6.54 8.38
N LEU A 114 -14.47 6.94 7.65
CA LEU A 114 -14.83 8.35 7.49
C LEU A 114 -15.18 9.02 8.82
N VAL A 115 -15.94 8.33 9.69
CA VAL A 115 -16.24 8.82 11.04
C VAL A 115 -14.95 9.01 11.84
N GLY A 116 -14.03 8.04 11.80
CA GLY A 116 -12.72 8.15 12.43
C GLY A 116 -11.92 9.35 11.93
N LEU A 117 -11.90 9.59 10.62
CA LEU A 117 -11.23 10.76 10.04
C LEU A 117 -11.84 12.09 10.51
N VAL A 118 -13.17 12.18 10.57
CA VAL A 118 -13.88 13.36 11.08
C VAL A 118 -13.52 13.60 12.55
N LEU A 119 -13.57 12.56 13.38
CA LEU A 119 -13.24 12.65 14.80
C LEU A 119 -11.80 13.12 15.04
N ILE A 120 -10.83 12.57 14.31
CA ILE A 120 -9.43 13.00 14.46
C ILE A 120 -9.26 14.45 13.98
N THR A 121 -9.91 14.82 12.88
CA THR A 121 -9.85 16.21 12.37
C THR A 121 -10.43 17.20 13.39
N MET A 122 -11.57 16.88 14.00
CA MET A 122 -12.18 17.71 15.05
C MET A 122 -11.35 17.76 16.35
N SER A 123 -10.61 16.70 16.67
CA SER A 123 -9.72 16.68 17.85
C SER A 123 -8.45 17.50 17.65
N ASN A 124 -8.06 17.77 16.40
CA ASN A 124 -6.82 18.47 16.05
C ASN A 124 -7.05 19.96 15.73
N THR A 125 -8.30 20.41 15.83
CA THR A 125 -8.74 21.83 15.91
C THR A 125 -8.92 22.24 17.37
#